data_AF-A0A1Q3JS13-F1
#
_entry.id   AF-A0A1Q3JS13-F1
#
_cell.length_a   1.000
_cell.length_b   1.000
_cell.length_c   1.000
_cell.angle_alpha   90.00
_cell.angle_beta   90.00
_cell.angle_gamma   90.00
#
_symmetry.space_group_name_H-M   'P 1'
#
loop_
_entity.id
_entity.type
_entity.pdbx_description
1 polymer ?
#
loop_
_entity_poly.entity_id
_entity_poly.type
_entity_poly.pdbx_seq_one_letter_code
_entity_poly.pdbx_strand_id
1 'polypeptide(L)'
;MKLFNIASVLLILILAGCGGAETTETAAKTFCKDSSCMADPIKVTSNAPGKPFVNVTFNDCKIDSIHFEKTGGVKSDIVFAEFIPNEIRPTNDAFKIDMIEGKHAWMRFNDCPTGRGYALKLAFDGKGTTQKLTTALNNFDPKYKVADGLVAYYDNTFIYVQDMVSDKKAQQLLTDVGVRNHDVNDPHSLIDSLNITKENIYAKILVDGKTIEHNKPLALK
;
A
#
# COMPACT_ATOMS: atom_id res chain seq x y z
N MET A 1 73.96 29.34 42.73
CA MET A 1 74.19 27.90 42.50
C MET A 1 72.88 27.30 42.00
N LYS A 2 72.93 26.66 40.82
CA LYS A 2 71.90 25.86 40.12
C LYS A 2 70.70 26.58 39.46
N LEU A 3 70.73 26.51 38.12
CA LEU A 3 69.66 26.73 37.13
C LEU A 3 68.54 25.67 37.28
N PHE A 4 67.33 25.98 36.80
CA PHE A 4 66.65 25.17 35.76
C PHE A 4 65.46 25.92 35.13
N ASN A 5 65.42 25.88 33.79
CA ASN A 5 64.37 26.33 32.88
C ASN A 5 63.06 25.54 33.05
N ILE A 6 61.90 26.19 32.87
CA ILE A 6 60.73 25.56 32.23
C ILE A 6 60.06 26.61 31.32
N ALA A 7 59.98 26.26 30.03
CA ALA A 7 59.39 27.03 28.95
C ALA A 7 57.86 26.97 28.94
N SER A 8 57.21 28.11 28.66
CA SER A 8 55.78 28.19 28.38
C SER A 8 55.52 27.93 26.89
N VAL A 9 54.84 26.82 26.58
CA VAL A 9 54.30 26.56 25.23
C VAL A 9 52.87 27.08 25.19
N LEU A 10 52.65 28.11 24.36
CA LEU A 10 51.35 28.70 24.06
C LEU A 10 50.73 27.90 22.91
N LEU A 11 49.63 27.16 23.16
CA LEU A 11 48.90 26.44 22.14
C LEU A 11 47.71 27.29 21.65
N ILE A 12 47.84 27.86 20.45
CA ILE A 12 46.78 28.58 19.74
C ILE A 12 46.00 27.56 18.91
N LEU A 13 44.75 27.29 19.28
CA LEU A 13 43.81 26.50 18.48
C LEU A 13 43.12 27.42 17.47
N ILE A 14 43.53 27.31 16.20
CA ILE A 14 42.86 27.91 15.05
C ILE A 14 41.69 26.99 14.68
N LEU A 15 40.46 27.40 14.98
CA LEU A 15 39.25 26.79 14.42
C LEU A 15 39.12 27.25 12.96
N ALA A 16 39.59 26.40 12.04
CA ALA A 16 39.22 26.47 10.64
C ALA A 16 37.72 26.13 10.52
N GLY A 17 36.90 27.15 10.30
CA GLY A 17 35.51 26.99 9.93
C GLY A 17 35.43 26.36 8.53
N CYS A 18 35.20 25.05 8.49
CA CYS A 18 34.73 24.37 7.29
C CYS A 18 33.31 24.86 6.99
N GLY A 19 33.15 25.59 5.88
CA GLY A 19 31.87 25.79 5.23
C GLY A 19 31.35 24.45 4.72
N GLY A 20 30.60 23.75 5.57
CA GLY A 20 29.74 22.65 5.18
C GLY A 20 28.43 23.23 4.70
N ALA A 21 28.17 23.14 3.40
CA ALA A 21 26.84 23.35 2.87
C ALA A 21 25.92 22.33 3.57
N GLU A 22 25.04 22.82 4.43
CA GLU A 22 23.89 22.06 4.91
C GLU A 22 23.03 21.76 3.69
N THR A 23 23.25 20.59 3.08
CA THR A 23 22.21 19.95 2.28
C THR A 23 21.10 19.64 3.26
N THR A 24 20.10 20.51 3.35
CA THR A 24 18.79 20.16 3.87
C THR A 24 18.33 18.93 3.10
N GLU A 25 18.49 17.75 3.69
CA GLU A 25 17.75 16.55 3.30
C GLU A 25 16.28 16.93 3.43
N THR A 26 15.67 17.24 2.29
CA THR A 26 14.22 17.32 2.18
C THR A 26 13.70 15.98 2.67
N ALA A 27 13.09 15.95 3.87
CA ALA A 27 12.47 14.75 4.39
C ALA A 27 11.62 14.13 3.28
N ALA A 28 11.90 12.86 2.96
CA ALA A 28 11.22 12.17 1.86
C ALA A 28 9.72 12.36 2.03
N LYS A 29 9.07 12.94 1.02
CA LYS A 29 7.65 13.28 1.08
C LYS A 29 6.88 11.98 1.19
N THR A 30 6.25 11.73 2.33
CA THR A 30 5.41 10.56 2.55
C THR A 30 4.20 10.61 1.62
N PHE A 31 3.73 9.45 1.17
CA PHE A 31 2.55 9.33 0.32
C PHE A 31 1.29 9.81 1.05
N CYS A 32 1.13 9.39 2.30
CA CYS A 32 -0.03 9.75 3.12
C CYS A 32 0.09 11.20 3.62
N LYS A 33 -1.06 11.89 3.67
CA LYS A 33 -1.18 13.25 4.19
C LYS A 33 -1.21 13.24 5.71
N ASP A 34 -1.92 12.28 6.28
CA ASP A 34 -1.88 12.02 7.69
C ASP A 34 -0.57 11.29 8.03
N SER A 35 0.12 11.76 9.06
CA SER A 35 1.30 11.08 9.63
C SER A 35 0.95 10.40 10.96
N SER A 36 -0.32 10.45 11.36
CA SER A 36 -0.79 9.85 12.60
C SER A 36 -0.71 8.33 12.50
N CYS A 37 -0.06 7.78 13.53
CA CYS A 37 0.12 6.35 13.69
C CYS A 37 -1.24 5.67 13.92
N MET A 38 -1.56 4.64 13.13
CA MET A 38 -2.64 3.72 13.49
C MET A 38 -2.17 2.85 14.66
N ALA A 39 -2.80 3.02 15.82
CA ALA A 39 -2.52 2.24 17.02
C ALA A 39 -3.77 1.52 17.55
N ASP A 40 -4.94 2.15 17.39
CA ASP A 40 -6.19 1.57 17.87
C ASP A 40 -6.67 0.42 16.96
N PRO A 41 -7.10 -0.72 17.53
CA PRO A 41 -7.66 -1.81 16.74
C PRO A 41 -8.91 -1.37 15.97
N ILE A 42 -9.03 -1.85 14.73
CA ILE A 42 -10.20 -1.62 13.89
C ILE A 42 -11.03 -2.90 13.83
N LYS A 43 -12.30 -2.82 14.25
CA LYS A 43 -13.26 -3.90 14.11
C LYS A 43 -14.42 -3.49 13.22
N VAL A 44 -14.62 -4.22 12.13
CA VAL A 44 -15.76 -4.04 11.22
C VAL A 44 -16.62 -5.29 11.25
N THR A 45 -17.90 -5.12 11.58
CA THR A 45 -18.88 -6.21 11.70
C THR A 45 -20.00 -6.05 10.66
N SER A 46 -20.47 -7.17 10.13
CA SER A 46 -21.61 -7.23 9.21
C SER A 46 -22.87 -7.74 9.92
N ASN A 47 -24.02 -7.24 9.49
CA ASN A 47 -25.33 -7.71 9.95
C ASN A 47 -25.81 -8.99 9.26
N ALA A 48 -25.03 -9.56 8.33
CA ALA A 48 -25.37 -10.82 7.67
C ALA A 48 -25.46 -12.00 8.67
N PRO A 49 -26.20 -13.08 8.34
CA PRO A 49 -26.27 -14.27 9.19
C PRO A 49 -24.89 -14.81 9.58
N GLY A 50 -24.74 -15.19 10.85
CA GLY A 50 -23.46 -15.58 11.44
C GLY A 50 -22.55 -14.40 11.84
N LYS A 51 -23.04 -13.16 11.73
CA LYS A 51 -22.39 -11.90 12.18
C LYS A 51 -20.88 -11.85 11.85
N PRO A 52 -20.49 -11.97 10.56
CA PRO A 52 -19.09 -11.96 10.20
C PRO A 52 -18.42 -10.66 10.61
N PHE A 53 -17.17 -10.73 11.05
CA PHE A 53 -16.38 -9.56 11.39
C PHE A 53 -14.91 -9.73 11.01
N VAL A 54 -14.25 -8.60 10.82
CA VAL A 54 -12.79 -8.47 10.71
C VAL A 54 -12.33 -7.60 11.86
N ASN A 55 -11.28 -8.03 12.55
CA ASN A 55 -10.58 -7.28 13.57
C ASN A 55 -9.11 -7.18 13.18
N VAL A 56 -8.61 -5.95 13.07
CA VAL A 56 -7.22 -5.65 12.70
C VAL A 56 -6.57 -4.95 13.88
N THR A 57 -5.42 -5.44 14.29
CA THR A 57 -4.63 -4.83 15.36
C THR A 57 -3.38 -4.20 14.79
N PHE A 58 -2.86 -3.21 15.50
CA PHE A 58 -1.69 -2.45 15.10
C PHE A 58 -0.67 -2.44 16.23
N ASN A 59 0.59 -2.49 15.86
CA ASN A 59 1.72 -2.38 16.77
C ASN A 59 2.83 -1.59 16.08
N ASP A 60 3.44 -0.61 16.76
CA ASP A 60 4.46 0.28 16.17
C ASP A 60 4.03 0.88 14.81
N CYS A 61 2.78 1.33 14.69
CA CYS A 61 2.19 1.88 13.47
C CYS A 61 2.14 0.91 12.28
N LYS A 62 2.28 -0.40 12.54
CA LYS A 62 2.21 -1.47 11.54
C LYS A 62 1.00 -2.33 11.80
N ILE A 63 0.47 -2.94 10.74
CA ILE A 63 -0.52 -4.01 10.91
C ILE A 63 0.18 -5.19 11.60
N ASP A 64 -0.35 -5.61 12.74
CA ASP A 64 0.21 -6.72 13.53
C ASP A 64 -0.49 -8.04 13.20
N SER A 65 -1.81 -8.08 13.41
CA SER A 65 -2.62 -9.26 13.11
C SER A 65 -3.99 -8.92 12.53
N ILE A 66 -4.50 -9.86 11.74
CA ILE A 66 -5.86 -9.82 11.20
C ILE A 66 -6.59 -11.05 11.70
N HIS A 67 -7.63 -10.83 12.48
CA HIS A 67 -8.57 -11.87 12.86
C HIS A 67 -9.86 -11.70 12.06
N PHE A 68 -10.38 -12.76 11.46
CA PHE A 68 -11.66 -12.73 10.79
C PHE A 68 -12.45 -13.99 11.08
N GLU A 69 -13.74 -13.81 11.38
CA GLU A 69 -14.59 -14.91 11.82
C GLU A 69 -16.03 -14.70 11.35
N LYS A 70 -16.71 -15.82 11.08
CA LYS A 70 -18.16 -15.93 10.91
C LYS A 70 -18.68 -17.14 11.66
N THR A 71 -19.71 -16.97 12.49
CA THR A 71 -20.37 -18.10 13.15
C THR A 71 -20.96 -19.06 12.11
N GLY A 72 -20.63 -20.35 12.22
CA GLY A 72 -21.01 -21.37 11.23
C GLY A 72 -20.22 -21.30 9.93
N GLY A 73 -19.11 -20.54 9.89
CA GLY A 73 -18.20 -20.41 8.75
C GLY A 73 -16.74 -20.52 9.18
N VAL A 74 -15.88 -19.70 8.57
CA VAL A 74 -14.44 -19.67 8.82
C VAL A 74 -14.14 -18.84 10.06
N LYS A 75 -13.16 -19.31 10.84
CA LYS A 75 -12.44 -18.56 11.86
C LYS A 75 -10.95 -18.65 11.53
N SER A 76 -10.29 -17.52 11.41
CA SER A 76 -8.86 -17.50 11.05
C SER A 76 -8.16 -16.29 11.63
N ASP A 77 -6.90 -16.52 11.99
CA ASP A 77 -5.94 -15.52 12.42
C ASP A 77 -4.81 -15.45 11.39
N ILE A 78 -4.38 -14.24 11.05
CA ILE A 78 -3.23 -13.96 10.20
C ILE A 78 -2.24 -13.14 11.03
N VAL A 79 -1.04 -13.69 11.23
CA VAL A 79 0.12 -12.90 11.67
C VAL A 79 0.61 -12.14 10.43
N PHE A 80 0.49 -10.82 10.45
CA PHE A 80 0.63 -10.04 9.22
C PHE A 80 2.02 -10.15 8.60
N ALA A 81 3.07 -10.13 9.44
CA ALA A 81 4.47 -10.25 9.00
C ALA A 81 4.79 -11.60 8.33
N GLU A 82 4.09 -12.67 8.67
CA GLU A 82 4.25 -13.98 8.00
C GLU A 82 3.56 -13.99 6.63
N PHE A 83 2.52 -13.17 6.47
CA PHE A 83 1.71 -13.12 5.28
C PHE A 83 2.24 -12.10 4.26
N ILE A 84 2.67 -10.93 4.72
CA ILE A 84 3.34 -9.86 3.96
C ILE A 84 4.60 -9.51 4.74
N PRO A 85 5.80 -9.92 4.25
CA PRO A 85 7.05 -9.73 5.00
C PRO A 85 7.55 -8.29 5.00
N ASN A 86 6.90 -7.39 4.25
CA ASN A 86 7.23 -5.98 4.21
C ASN A 86 6.67 -5.28 5.46
N GLU A 87 7.43 -4.33 6.01
CA GLU A 87 6.91 -3.44 7.03
C GLU A 87 5.92 -2.45 6.42
N ILE A 88 4.63 -2.65 6.65
CA ILE A 88 3.57 -1.79 6.10
C ILE A 88 3.05 -0.86 7.19
N ARG A 89 3.09 0.44 6.92
CA ARG A 89 2.64 1.51 7.82
C ARG A 89 1.50 2.31 7.18
N PRO A 90 0.25 1.82 7.26
CA PRO A 90 -0.92 2.57 6.80
C PRO A 90 -1.34 3.65 7.80
N THR A 91 -2.16 4.57 7.32
CA THR A 91 -2.85 5.61 8.10
C THR A 91 -4.37 5.47 7.95
N ASN A 92 -5.13 6.17 8.80
CA ASN A 92 -6.59 6.09 8.77
C ASN A 92 -7.21 6.53 7.42
N ASP A 93 -6.60 7.50 6.73
CA ASP A 93 -7.04 7.97 5.40
C ASP A 93 -6.62 7.04 4.26
N ALA A 94 -5.72 6.08 4.52
CA ALA A 94 -5.20 5.11 3.57
C ALA A 94 -5.55 3.67 3.94
N PHE A 95 -6.66 3.45 4.66
CA PHE A 95 -7.12 2.13 5.11
C PHE A 95 -8.64 1.99 5.01
N LYS A 96 -9.15 0.87 4.50
CA LYS A 96 -10.59 0.59 4.41
C LYS A 96 -10.89 -0.91 4.46
N ILE A 97 -11.99 -1.28 5.11
CA ILE A 97 -12.56 -2.63 5.06
C ILE A 97 -14.00 -2.56 4.52
N ASP A 98 -14.27 -3.29 3.44
CA ASP A 98 -15.61 -3.43 2.85
C ASP A 98 -16.14 -4.86 3.09
N MET A 99 -17.28 -4.98 3.76
CA MET A 99 -17.92 -6.27 4.02
C MET A 99 -18.91 -6.63 2.91
N ILE A 100 -18.73 -7.80 2.28
CA ILE A 100 -19.55 -8.25 1.15
C ILE A 100 -20.53 -9.33 1.61
N GLU A 101 -21.72 -8.90 2.03
CA GLU A 101 -22.91 -9.75 2.36
C GLU A 101 -22.61 -11.02 3.20
N GLY A 102 -21.59 -10.96 4.06
CA GLY A 102 -21.15 -12.09 4.88
C GLY A 102 -20.53 -13.27 4.12
N LYS A 103 -20.12 -13.06 2.86
CA LYS A 103 -19.32 -14.00 2.06
C LYS A 103 -17.83 -13.79 2.28
N HIS A 104 -17.38 -12.54 2.17
CA HIS A 104 -15.99 -12.14 2.38
C HIS A 104 -15.90 -10.67 2.77
N ALA A 105 -14.70 -10.24 3.17
CA ALA A 105 -14.33 -8.85 3.33
C ALA A 105 -13.21 -8.50 2.35
N TRP A 106 -13.16 -7.24 1.94
CA TRP A 106 -12.02 -6.66 1.24
C TRP A 106 -11.36 -5.63 2.14
N MET A 107 -10.12 -5.89 2.54
CA MET A 107 -9.29 -4.96 3.29
C MET A 107 -8.29 -4.32 2.34
N ARG A 108 -8.34 -3.00 2.18
CA ARG A 108 -7.50 -2.22 1.28
C ARG A 108 -6.72 -1.20 2.06
N PHE A 109 -5.44 -1.05 1.74
CA PHE A 109 -4.58 -0.07 2.38
C PHE A 109 -3.38 0.28 1.51
N ASN A 110 -2.79 1.45 1.73
CA ASN A 110 -1.49 1.79 1.17
C ASN A 110 -0.43 1.89 2.27
N ASP A 111 0.79 1.53 1.93
CA ASP A 111 1.94 1.80 2.77
C ASP A 111 2.35 3.27 2.62
N CYS A 112 2.34 4.05 3.71
CA CYS A 112 2.56 5.50 3.62
C CYS A 112 3.98 5.93 3.25
N PRO A 113 5.05 5.23 3.66
CA PRO A 113 6.41 5.53 3.20
C PRO A 113 6.60 5.37 1.68
N THR A 114 6.00 4.34 1.08
CA THR A 114 6.25 3.98 -0.33
C THR A 114 5.11 4.35 -1.28
N GLY A 115 3.89 4.45 -0.77
CA GLY A 115 2.67 4.61 -1.55
C GLY A 115 2.13 3.30 -2.13
N ARG A 116 2.83 2.18 -1.95
CA ARG A 116 2.43 0.87 -2.47
C ARG A 116 1.07 0.45 -1.92
N GLY A 117 0.16 0.07 -2.82
CA GLY A 117 -1.18 -0.37 -2.46
C GLY A 117 -1.30 -1.88 -2.28
N TYR A 118 -2.14 -2.26 -1.31
CA TYR A 118 -2.48 -3.63 -0.97
C TYR A 118 -3.99 -3.81 -0.92
N ALA A 119 -4.44 -5.02 -1.27
CA ALA A 119 -5.82 -5.47 -1.12
C ALA A 119 -5.86 -6.95 -0.73
N LEU A 120 -6.56 -7.25 0.37
CA LEU A 120 -6.76 -8.60 0.87
C LEU A 120 -8.24 -8.96 0.78
N LYS A 121 -8.54 -10.11 0.16
CA LYS A 121 -9.86 -10.73 0.24
C LYS A 121 -9.84 -11.74 1.37
N LEU A 122 -10.72 -11.61 2.36
CA LEU A 122 -10.83 -12.49 3.52
C LEU A 122 -12.13 -13.28 3.42
N ALA A 123 -12.07 -14.57 3.11
CA ALA A 123 -13.26 -15.39 2.85
C ALA A 123 -13.87 -15.98 4.14
N PHE A 124 -15.14 -15.69 4.40
CA PHE A 124 -15.86 -16.16 5.60
C PHE A 124 -16.60 -17.48 5.42
N ASP A 125 -16.94 -17.84 4.18
CA ASP A 125 -17.87 -18.93 3.88
C ASP A 125 -17.21 -20.30 3.67
N GLY A 126 -15.87 -20.38 3.77
CA GLY A 126 -15.07 -21.59 3.59
C GLY A 126 -15.04 -22.12 2.15
N LYS A 127 -15.75 -21.47 1.22
CA LYS A 127 -15.81 -21.82 -0.20
C LYS A 127 -15.02 -20.83 -1.05
N GLY A 128 -15.00 -19.57 -0.63
CA GLY A 128 -14.18 -18.52 -1.22
C GLY A 128 -12.70 -18.69 -0.91
N THR A 129 -11.87 -18.09 -1.75
CA THR A 129 -10.41 -18.06 -1.55
C THR A 129 -10.01 -16.75 -0.88
N THR A 130 -9.19 -16.84 0.15
CA THR A 130 -8.46 -15.68 0.68
C THR A 130 -7.39 -15.27 -0.33
N GLN A 131 -7.40 -14.00 -0.75
CA GLN A 131 -6.50 -13.49 -1.79
C GLN A 131 -5.63 -12.37 -1.23
N LYS A 132 -4.38 -12.32 -1.72
CA LYS A 132 -3.41 -11.29 -1.39
C LYS A 132 -2.97 -10.58 -2.66
N LEU A 133 -3.27 -9.30 -2.76
CA LEU A 133 -2.84 -8.43 -3.86
C LEU A 133 -1.91 -7.37 -3.28
N THR A 134 -0.68 -7.31 -3.80
CA THR A 134 0.38 -6.43 -3.27
C THR A 134 0.74 -5.27 -4.20
N THR A 135 -0.07 -5.09 -5.24
CA THR A 135 0.05 -4.08 -6.30
C THR A 135 -1.33 -3.46 -6.55
N ALA A 136 -2.10 -3.30 -5.47
CA ALA A 136 -3.46 -2.78 -5.55
C ALA A 136 -3.43 -1.29 -5.90
N LEU A 137 -4.36 -0.88 -6.75
CA LEU A 137 -4.52 0.51 -7.20
C LEU A 137 -5.70 1.10 -6.43
N ASN A 138 -5.44 1.61 -5.22
CA ASN A 138 -6.48 2.08 -4.31
C ASN A 138 -6.76 3.59 -4.47
N ASN A 139 -7.99 4.00 -4.17
CA ASN A 139 -8.45 5.40 -4.21
C ASN A 139 -7.82 6.32 -3.15
N PHE A 140 -6.94 5.79 -2.31
CA PHE A 140 -6.16 6.60 -1.36
C PHE A 140 -5.12 7.45 -2.10
N ASP A 141 -4.70 6.99 -3.28
CA ASP A 141 -3.86 7.76 -4.20
C ASP A 141 -4.69 8.81 -4.95
N PRO A 142 -4.36 10.10 -4.87
CA PRO A 142 -5.10 11.14 -5.59
C PRO A 142 -5.06 11.00 -7.12
N LYS A 143 -4.08 10.27 -7.68
CA LYS A 143 -3.98 9.98 -9.10
C LYS A 143 -4.77 8.73 -9.51
N TYR A 144 -5.27 7.93 -8.57
CA TYR A 144 -6.04 6.73 -8.85
C TYR A 144 -7.51 6.89 -8.45
N LYS A 145 -8.39 6.54 -9.37
CA LYS A 145 -9.83 6.47 -9.16
C LYS A 145 -10.34 5.12 -9.63
N VAL A 146 -11.02 4.40 -8.77
CA VAL A 146 -11.60 3.08 -8.98
C VAL A 146 -13.01 3.13 -8.41
N ALA A 147 -14.01 2.85 -9.24
CA ALA A 147 -15.40 2.92 -8.81
C ALA A 147 -15.70 1.99 -7.64
N ASP A 148 -16.66 2.39 -6.80
CA ASP A 148 -17.11 1.59 -5.67
C ASP A 148 -17.59 0.20 -6.11
N GLY A 149 -17.25 -0.80 -5.30
CA GLY A 149 -17.52 -2.21 -5.60
C GLY A 149 -16.49 -2.86 -6.54
N LEU A 150 -15.42 -2.15 -6.94
CA LEU A 150 -14.31 -2.71 -7.71
C LEU A 150 -13.00 -2.71 -6.91
N VAL A 151 -12.15 -3.69 -7.21
CA VAL A 151 -10.75 -3.74 -6.81
C VAL A 151 -9.90 -3.79 -8.07
N ALA A 152 -8.87 -2.96 -8.14
CA ALA A 152 -7.91 -2.96 -9.23
C ALA A 152 -6.51 -3.29 -8.72
N TYR A 153 -5.74 -4.01 -9.52
CA TYR A 153 -4.35 -4.39 -9.23
C TYR A 153 -3.63 -4.67 -10.54
N TYR A 154 -2.31 -4.79 -10.53
CA TYR A 154 -1.55 -5.08 -11.74
C TYR A 154 -0.45 -6.11 -11.51
N ASP A 155 0.02 -6.71 -12.60
CA ASP A 155 1.28 -7.45 -12.64
C ASP A 155 2.15 -6.93 -13.80
N ASN A 156 3.18 -7.68 -14.18
CA ASN A 156 4.06 -7.31 -15.29
C ASN A 156 3.39 -7.33 -16.67
N THR A 157 2.14 -7.78 -16.78
CA THR A 157 1.46 -8.02 -18.06
C THR A 157 0.16 -7.25 -18.16
N PHE A 158 -0.66 -7.24 -17.10
CA PHE A 158 -2.01 -6.70 -17.12
C PHE A 158 -2.29 -5.77 -15.94
N ILE A 159 -3.22 -4.85 -16.18
CA ILE A 159 -4.06 -4.26 -15.13
C ILE A 159 -5.32 -5.11 -15.04
N TYR A 160 -5.61 -5.61 -13.84
CA TYR A 160 -6.80 -6.36 -13.52
C TYR A 160 -7.82 -5.48 -12.81
N VAL A 161 -9.10 -5.71 -13.11
CA VAL A 161 -10.23 -5.14 -12.39
C VAL A 161 -11.16 -6.27 -12.00
N GLN A 162 -11.51 -6.34 -10.72
CA GLN A 162 -12.37 -7.36 -10.15
C GLN A 162 -13.58 -6.73 -9.47
N ASP A 163 -14.77 -7.22 -9.80
CA ASP A 163 -15.98 -6.86 -9.07
C ASP A 163 -16.01 -7.58 -7.71
N MET A 164 -16.19 -6.80 -6.65
CA MET A 164 -16.07 -7.27 -5.27
C MET A 164 -17.18 -8.25 -4.88
N VAL A 165 -18.32 -8.24 -5.57
CA VAL A 165 -19.50 -9.06 -5.22
C VAL A 165 -19.54 -10.34 -6.05
N SER A 166 -19.34 -10.22 -7.35
CA SER A 166 -19.47 -11.30 -8.33
C SER A 166 -18.17 -12.02 -8.64
N ASP A 167 -17.03 -11.48 -8.22
CA ASP A 167 -15.67 -11.96 -8.53
C ASP A 167 -15.31 -11.98 -10.03
N LYS A 168 -16.19 -11.46 -10.89
CA LYS A 168 -15.90 -11.30 -12.32
C LYS A 168 -14.70 -10.40 -12.52
N LYS A 169 -13.88 -10.73 -13.52
CA LYS A 169 -12.63 -10.03 -13.80
C LYS A 169 -12.59 -9.49 -15.22
N ALA A 170 -11.93 -8.35 -15.36
CA ALA A 170 -11.48 -7.80 -16.63
C ALA A 170 -9.97 -7.59 -16.54
N GLN A 171 -9.31 -7.65 -17.69
CA GLN A 171 -7.87 -7.44 -17.80
C GLN A 171 -7.58 -6.51 -18.98
N GLN A 172 -6.65 -5.60 -18.77
CA GLN A 172 -6.11 -4.68 -19.77
C GLN A 172 -4.63 -4.93 -19.91
N LEU A 173 -4.19 -5.28 -21.12
CA LEU A 173 -2.77 -5.50 -21.40
C LEU A 173 -2.01 -4.19 -21.23
N LEU A 174 -0.88 -4.22 -20.52
CA LEU A 174 -0.01 -3.06 -20.35
C LEU A 174 0.74 -2.74 -21.65
N THR A 175 1.40 -3.74 -22.21
CA THR A 175 2.12 -3.72 -23.48
C THR A 175 2.11 -5.12 -24.09
N ASP A 176 2.40 -5.25 -25.39
CA ASP A 176 2.41 -6.55 -26.09
C ASP A 176 3.47 -7.55 -25.56
N VAL A 177 4.47 -7.06 -24.83
CA VAL A 177 5.59 -7.86 -24.29
C VAL A 177 5.65 -7.86 -22.76
N GLY A 178 4.66 -7.23 -22.12
CA GLY A 178 4.72 -6.89 -20.71
C GLY A 178 5.73 -5.80 -20.38
N VAL A 179 5.81 -5.45 -19.10
CA VAL A 179 6.71 -4.43 -18.56
C VAL A 179 7.74 -5.09 -17.65
N ARG A 180 8.96 -4.56 -17.70
CA ARG A 180 10.08 -5.00 -16.86
C ARG A 180 10.69 -3.76 -16.22
N ASN A 181 11.39 -3.94 -15.10
CA ASN A 181 12.17 -2.89 -14.45
C ASN A 181 11.36 -1.69 -13.90
N HIS A 182 10.18 -1.93 -13.34
CA HIS A 182 9.50 -0.93 -12.52
C HIS A 182 9.70 -1.24 -11.03
N ASP A 183 9.65 -0.21 -10.19
CA ASP A 183 9.72 -0.38 -8.74
C ASP A 183 8.32 -0.67 -8.20
N VAL A 184 8.10 -1.85 -7.63
CA VAL A 184 6.81 -2.21 -7.04
C VAL A 184 6.49 -1.42 -5.76
N ASN A 185 7.51 -0.82 -5.13
CA ASN A 185 7.34 0.05 -3.98
C ASN A 185 7.02 1.49 -4.42
N ASP A 186 7.29 1.89 -5.66
CA ASP A 186 6.81 3.15 -6.24
C ASP A 186 5.80 2.82 -7.35
N PRO A 187 4.50 2.74 -7.06
CA PRO A 187 3.50 2.38 -8.07
C PRO A 187 3.46 3.38 -9.24
N HIS A 188 3.89 4.64 -9.03
CA HIS A 188 3.99 5.64 -10.08
C HIS A 188 5.19 5.46 -11.01
N SER A 189 6.14 4.60 -10.67
CA SER A 189 7.21 4.18 -11.59
C SER A 189 6.66 3.47 -12.83
N LEU A 190 5.46 2.88 -12.73
CA LEU A 190 4.76 2.23 -13.83
C LEU A 190 3.39 2.86 -14.14
N ILE A 191 2.53 3.04 -13.14
CA ILE A 191 1.15 3.53 -13.32
C ILE A 191 1.10 4.99 -12.86
N ASP A 192 1.20 5.93 -13.79
CA ASP A 192 1.14 7.35 -13.44
C ASP A 192 -0.25 7.75 -12.93
N SER A 193 -1.30 7.45 -13.69
CA SER A 193 -2.68 7.78 -13.30
C SER A 193 -3.69 6.75 -13.80
N LEU A 194 -4.82 6.67 -13.09
CA LEU A 194 -5.83 5.64 -13.31
C LEU A 194 -7.23 6.19 -13.06
N ASN A 195 -8.17 5.84 -13.93
CA ASN A 195 -9.59 6.06 -13.71
C ASN A 195 -10.41 4.87 -14.24
N ILE A 196 -10.97 4.08 -13.32
CA ILE A 196 -11.74 2.88 -13.61
C ILE A 196 -13.19 3.09 -13.17
N THR A 197 -14.12 2.93 -14.10
CA THR A 197 -15.55 2.79 -13.85
C THR A 197 -15.98 1.35 -14.07
N LYS A 198 -17.28 1.04 -13.88
CA LYS A 198 -17.80 -0.31 -14.17
C LYS A 198 -17.81 -0.62 -15.68
N GLU A 199 -17.71 0.41 -16.51
CA GLU A 199 -17.83 0.33 -17.97
C GLU A 199 -16.53 0.62 -18.70
N ASN A 200 -15.53 1.23 -18.05
CA ASN A 200 -14.32 1.70 -18.72
C ASN A 200 -13.09 1.63 -17.81
N ILE A 201 -11.94 1.31 -18.40
CA ILE A 201 -10.62 1.48 -17.81
C ILE A 201 -9.83 2.53 -18.58
N TYR A 202 -9.46 3.59 -17.87
CA TYR A 202 -8.41 4.52 -18.28
C TYR A 202 -7.16 4.29 -17.42
N ALA A 203 -6.01 4.10 -18.06
CA ALA A 203 -4.73 4.00 -17.38
C ALA A 203 -3.64 4.71 -18.20
N LYS A 204 -2.87 5.56 -17.55
CA LYS A 204 -1.68 6.18 -18.09
C LYS A 204 -0.46 5.51 -17.47
N ILE A 205 0.33 4.85 -18.30
CA ILE A 205 1.48 4.05 -17.84
C ILE A 205 2.79 4.62 -18.39
N LEU A 206 3.88 4.39 -17.66
CA LEU A 206 5.24 4.79 -18.01
C LEU A 206 6.06 3.54 -18.28
N VAL A 207 6.57 3.42 -19.50
CA VAL A 207 7.39 2.27 -19.94
C VAL A 207 8.55 2.80 -20.77
N ASP A 208 9.78 2.47 -20.37
CA ASP A 208 11.01 2.88 -21.06
C ASP A 208 11.08 4.40 -21.34
N GLY A 209 10.66 5.21 -20.35
CA GLY A 209 10.61 6.66 -20.46
C GLY A 209 9.51 7.22 -21.37
N LYS A 210 8.62 6.36 -21.87
CA LYS A 210 7.49 6.73 -22.73
C LYS A 210 6.17 6.56 -21.99
N THR A 211 5.25 7.46 -22.28
CA THR A 211 3.87 7.38 -21.82
C THR A 211 3.02 6.57 -22.79
N ILE A 212 2.28 5.60 -22.28
CA ILE A 212 1.27 4.83 -23.01
C ILE A 212 -0.07 5.07 -22.32
N GLU A 213 -1.11 5.35 -23.10
CA GLU A 213 -2.46 5.55 -22.58
C GLU A 213 -3.39 4.42 -23.04
N HIS A 214 -4.02 3.78 -22.06
CA HIS A 214 -5.10 2.82 -22.25
C HIS A 214 -6.41 3.52 -21.95
N ASN A 215 -7.36 3.43 -22.87
CA ASN A 215 -8.73 3.87 -22.64
C ASN A 215 -9.66 2.90 -23.36
N LYS A 216 -10.19 1.91 -22.64
CA LYS A 216 -10.92 0.78 -23.23
C LYS A 216 -12.16 0.46 -22.40
N PRO A 217 -13.25 0.00 -23.06
CA PRO A 217 -14.38 -0.56 -22.35
C PRO A 217 -13.97 -1.69 -21.41
N LEU A 218 -14.53 -1.72 -20.22
CA LEU A 218 -14.33 -2.77 -19.24
C LEU A 218 -15.38 -3.87 -19.44
N ALA A 219 -14.93 -5.09 -19.70
CA ALA A 219 -15.80 -6.24 -19.85
C ALA A 219 -15.51 -7.27 -18.75
N LEU A 220 -16.22 -7.14 -17.63
CA LEU A 220 -16.14 -8.08 -16.50
C LEU A 220 -16.75 -9.43 -16.91
N LYS A 221 -15.95 -10.49 -16.89
CA LYS A 221 -16.35 -11.85 -17.25
C LYS A 221 -16.21 -12.79 -16.07
#